data_AF-A0A3D2NP62-F1
#
_entry.id   AF-A0A3D2NP62-F1
#
_cell.length_a   1.000
_cell.length_b   1.000
_cell.length_c   1.000
_cell.angle_alpha   90.00
_cell.angle_beta   90.00
_cell.angle_gamma   90.00
#
_symmetry.space_group_name_H-M   'P 1'
#
loop_
_entity.id
_entity.type
_entity.pdbx_description
1 polymer ?
#
loop_
_entity_poly.entity_id
_entity_poly.type
_entity_poly.pdbx_seq_one_letter_code
_entity_poly.pdbx_strand_id
1 'polypeptide(L)'
;MTLYRQLFIGTSIAFLVLLVLLESIYIANARFYMQEQLTSHAQDVATSLGMVLPPSLADRDLLRAEVTVNAVFDRGYYQSIVVLSTRGEKLIEKNLALAPASVPVWFTQVFPMHAPSAESLITKGWQQLGRVIVTSHPNFAYKQLWRTSIEATLGLIVLYMLSLLAIHAFLSRVLRPLKDIEQVAHAISERDFQQIKTLPRARELLSVVKAINSMSAKLFAIIAHEVKQAT
;
A
#
# COMPACT_ATOMS: atom_id res chain seq x y z
N MET A 1 -20.04 21.48 -17.99
CA MET A 1 -19.03 21.05 -16.99
C MET A 1 -18.39 22.30 -16.41
N THR A 2 -18.30 22.44 -15.08
CA THR A 2 -17.65 23.62 -14.48
C THR A 2 -16.14 23.40 -14.33
N LEU A 3 -15.34 24.47 -14.41
CA LEU A 3 -13.89 24.41 -14.16
C LEU A 3 -13.57 23.77 -12.80
N TYR A 4 -14.40 24.07 -11.80
CA TYR A 4 -14.35 23.41 -10.48
C TYR A 4 -14.43 21.88 -10.59
N ARG A 5 -15.42 21.34 -11.32
CA ARG A 5 -15.58 19.88 -11.45
C ARG A 5 -14.41 19.26 -12.21
N GLN A 6 -13.91 19.91 -13.25
CA GLN A 6 -12.77 19.41 -14.03
C GLN A 6 -11.50 19.33 -13.18
N LEU A 7 -11.16 20.41 -12.45
CA LEU A 7 -9.98 20.43 -11.58
C LEU A 7 -10.12 19.46 -10.40
N PHE A 8 -11.29 19.41 -9.76
CA PHE A 8 -11.53 18.50 -8.65
C PHE A 8 -11.36 17.03 -9.08
N ILE A 9 -12.01 16.62 -10.17
CA ILE A 9 -11.93 15.26 -10.69
C ILE A 9 -10.50 14.95 -11.15
N GLY A 10 -9.86 15.87 -11.90
CA GLY A 10 -8.50 15.68 -12.39
C GLY A 10 -7.49 15.49 -11.27
N THR A 11 -7.49 16.36 -10.25
CA THR A 11 -6.59 16.25 -9.10
C THR A 11 -6.92 15.03 -8.24
N SER A 12 -8.21 14.71 -8.04
CA SER A 12 -8.64 13.52 -7.30
C SER A 12 -8.17 12.23 -7.97
N ILE A 13 -8.31 12.10 -9.29
CA ILE A 13 -7.84 10.93 -10.04
C ILE A 13 -6.30 10.85 -10.00
N ALA A 14 -5.60 11.96 -10.24
CA ALA A 14 -4.14 11.97 -10.19
C ALA A 14 -3.61 11.53 -8.82
N PHE A 15 -4.25 12.00 -7.74
CA PHE A 15 -3.89 11.62 -6.38
C PHE A 15 -4.23 10.15 -6.09
N LEU A 16 -5.39 9.65 -6.54
CA LEU A 16 -5.76 8.24 -6.41
C LEU A 16 -4.76 7.32 -7.11
N VAL A 17 -4.35 7.66 -8.34
CA VAL A 17 -3.35 6.89 -9.10
C VAL A 17 -2.02 6.84 -8.35
N LEU A 18 -1.58 7.97 -7.79
CA LEU A 18 -0.36 8.03 -6.99
C LEU A 18 -0.45 7.14 -5.74
N LEU A 19 -1.57 7.19 -5.01
CA LEU A 19 -1.80 6.37 -3.83
C LEU A 19 -1.80 4.88 -4.15
N VAL A 20 -2.51 4.46 -5.20
CA VAL A 20 -2.56 3.06 -5.66
C VAL A 20 -1.17 2.57 -6.07
N LEU A 21 -0.38 3.39 -6.76
CA LEU A 21 0.99 3.05 -7.13
C LEU A 21 1.87 2.83 -5.89
N LEU A 22 1.81 3.74 -4.92
CA LEU A 22 2.57 3.65 -3.67
C LEU A 22 2.18 2.41 -2.86
N GLU A 23 0.89 2.14 -2.72
CA GLU A 23 0.38 0.96 -2.01
C GLU A 23 0.79 -0.35 -2.72
N SER A 24 0.72 -0.38 -4.05
CA SER A 24 1.13 -1.54 -4.84
C SER A 24 2.62 -1.87 -4.63
N ILE A 25 3.48 -0.85 -4.64
CA ILE A 25 4.91 -1.00 -4.36
C ILE A 25 5.13 -1.48 -2.91
N TYR A 26 4.39 -0.91 -1.96
CA TYR A 26 4.47 -1.29 -0.55
C TYR A 26 4.11 -2.76 -0.32
N ILE A 27 2.97 -3.23 -0.85
CA ILE A 27 2.52 -4.62 -0.72
C ILE A 27 3.47 -5.57 -1.44
N ALA A 28 3.97 -5.20 -2.62
CA ALA A 28 4.95 -6.01 -3.35
C ALA A 28 6.25 -6.21 -2.56
N ASN A 29 6.77 -5.14 -1.95
CA ASN A 29 7.95 -5.20 -1.10
C ASN A 29 7.69 -6.00 0.18
N ALA A 30 6.52 -5.82 0.81
CA ALA A 30 6.12 -6.61 1.97
C ALA A 30 6.06 -8.10 1.63
N ARG A 31 5.48 -8.48 0.49
CA ARG A 31 5.47 -9.87 0.00
C ARG A 31 6.89 -10.40 -0.19
N PHE A 32 7.75 -9.64 -0.86
CA PHE A 32 9.14 -10.04 -1.11
C PHE A 32 9.89 -10.29 0.21
N TYR A 33 9.79 -9.36 1.16
CA TYR A 33 10.37 -9.51 2.49
C TYR A 33 9.86 -10.74 3.23
N MET A 34 8.54 -11.00 3.19
CA MET A 34 7.96 -12.20 3.80
C MET A 34 8.49 -13.50 3.15
N GLN A 35 8.70 -13.51 1.83
CA GLN A 35 9.29 -14.64 1.12
C GLN A 35 10.74 -14.90 1.54
N GLU A 36 11.56 -13.84 1.65
CA GLU A 36 12.94 -13.96 2.13
C GLU A 36 12.99 -14.46 3.57
N GLN A 37 12.10 -13.96 4.44
CA GLN A 37 12.01 -14.44 5.81
C GLN A 37 11.66 -15.93 5.89
N LEU A 38 10.72 -16.43 5.08
CA LEU A 38 10.39 -17.86 5.05
C LEU A 38 11.62 -18.71 4.68
N THR A 39 12.45 -18.23 3.74
CA THR A 39 13.66 -18.92 3.30
C THR A 39 14.74 -18.88 4.37
N SER A 40 15.00 -17.70 4.96
CA SER A 40 15.99 -17.54 6.03
C SER A 40 15.62 -18.40 7.25
N HIS A 41 14.36 -18.35 7.69
CA HIS A 41 13.91 -19.15 8.83
C HIS A 41 14.03 -20.66 8.58
N ALA A 42 13.71 -21.13 7.37
CA ALA A 42 13.93 -22.55 7.03
C ALA A 42 15.42 -22.91 7.17
N GLN A 43 16.31 -22.07 6.64
CA GLN A 43 17.76 -22.29 6.68
C GLN A 43 18.32 -22.25 8.11
N ASP A 44 17.91 -21.28 8.91
CA ASP A 44 18.35 -21.14 10.31
C ASP A 44 17.96 -22.37 11.14
N VAL A 45 16.76 -22.89 10.90
CA VAL A 45 16.25 -24.08 11.60
C VAL A 45 16.92 -25.34 11.10
N ALA A 46 17.10 -25.49 9.80
CA ALA A 46 17.85 -26.61 9.23
C ALA A 46 19.28 -26.64 9.81
N THR A 47 19.93 -25.49 9.88
CA THR A 47 21.29 -25.35 10.44
C THR A 47 21.31 -25.66 11.93
N SER A 48 20.35 -25.14 12.69
CA SER A 48 20.23 -25.41 14.12
C SER A 48 19.99 -26.89 14.42
N LEU A 49 19.08 -27.55 13.69
CA LEU A 49 18.88 -28.99 13.79
C LEU A 49 20.12 -29.78 13.34
N GLY A 50 20.81 -29.31 12.29
CA GLY A 50 22.10 -29.83 11.84
C GLY A 50 23.15 -29.89 12.93
N MET A 51 23.18 -28.88 13.81
CA MET A 51 24.09 -28.79 14.95
C MET A 51 23.63 -29.57 16.19
N VAL A 52 22.32 -29.70 16.42
CA VAL A 52 21.76 -30.30 17.66
C VAL A 52 21.54 -31.81 17.55
N LEU A 53 21.23 -32.33 16.36
CA LEU A 53 20.97 -33.76 16.12
C LEU A 53 22.20 -34.71 16.12
N PRO A 54 23.47 -34.28 15.94
CA PRO A 54 24.60 -35.21 15.85
C PRO A 54 24.76 -36.18 17.04
N PRO A 55 24.61 -35.79 18.32
CA PRO A 55 24.73 -36.72 19.44
C PRO A 55 23.71 -37.87 19.34
N SER A 56 22.42 -37.53 19.15
CA SER A 56 21.33 -38.50 19.06
C SER A 56 21.51 -39.46 17.88
N LEU A 57 21.93 -38.96 16.71
CA LEU A 57 22.15 -39.78 15.52
C LEU A 57 23.40 -40.66 15.62
N ALA A 58 24.47 -40.17 16.24
CA ALA A 58 25.69 -40.95 16.45
C ALA A 58 25.45 -42.13 17.40
N ASP A 59 24.64 -41.92 18.44
CA ASP A 59 24.29 -42.94 19.43
C ASP A 59 23.14 -43.85 18.97
N ARG A 60 22.60 -43.62 17.76
CA ARG A 60 21.43 -44.31 17.18
C ARG A 60 20.15 -44.19 18.02
N ASP A 61 20.06 -43.14 18.82
CA ASP A 61 18.89 -42.81 19.64
C ASP A 61 17.90 -41.98 18.81
N LEU A 62 17.13 -42.67 17.96
CA LEU A 62 16.11 -42.04 17.11
C LEU A 62 14.96 -41.43 17.91
N LEU A 63 14.65 -41.97 19.10
CA LEU A 63 13.63 -41.42 19.99
C LEU A 63 14.01 -40.01 20.46
N ARG A 64 15.26 -39.83 20.91
CA ARG A 64 15.76 -38.51 21.33
C ARG A 64 15.84 -37.52 20.18
N ALA A 65 16.24 -37.97 18.99
CA ALA A 65 16.23 -37.15 17.79
C ALA A 65 14.80 -36.72 17.43
N GLU A 66 13.83 -37.63 17.50
CA GLU A 66 12.43 -37.35 17.19
C GLU A 66 11.80 -36.37 18.19
N VAL A 67 12.07 -36.50 19.49
CA VAL A 67 11.62 -35.54 20.50
C VAL A 67 12.14 -34.13 20.19
N THR A 68 13.40 -34.03 19.76
CA THR A 68 14.01 -32.74 19.40
C THR A 68 13.34 -32.14 18.16
N VAL A 69 13.12 -32.94 17.12
CA VAL A 69 12.43 -32.52 15.89
C VAL A 69 10.98 -32.10 16.19
N ASN A 70 10.24 -32.87 17.00
CA ASN A 70 8.87 -32.54 17.39
C ASN A 70 8.80 -31.21 18.13
N ALA A 71 9.70 -30.96 19.10
CA ALA A 71 9.71 -29.72 19.86
C ALA A 71 9.93 -28.47 18.97
N VAL A 72 10.72 -28.59 17.90
CA VAL A 72 10.91 -27.53 16.90
C VAL A 72 9.69 -27.42 15.98
N PHE A 73 9.17 -28.56 15.51
CA PHE A 73 8.01 -28.62 14.61
C PHE A 73 6.76 -28.01 15.25
N ASP A 74 6.43 -28.39 16.48
CA ASP A 74 5.22 -27.97 17.20
C ASP A 74 5.22 -26.47 17.53
N ARG A 75 6.39 -25.84 17.61
CA ARG A 75 6.55 -24.42 17.95
C ARG A 75 6.67 -23.51 16.73
N GLY A 76 6.93 -24.07 15.55
CA GLY A 76 7.22 -23.28 14.35
C GLY A 76 6.17 -23.37 13.26
N TYR A 77 6.34 -22.53 12.24
CA TYR A 77 5.46 -22.48 11.07
C TYR A 77 6.04 -23.31 9.93
N TYR A 78 6.24 -24.61 10.14
CA TYR A 78 6.83 -25.52 9.14
C TYR A 78 5.77 -26.40 8.50
N GLN A 79 5.91 -26.60 7.19
CA GLN A 79 5.11 -27.57 6.46
C GLN A 79 5.68 -28.97 6.66
N SER A 80 7.01 -29.09 6.66
CA SER A 80 7.67 -30.36 6.91
C SER A 80 9.06 -30.21 7.51
N ILE A 81 9.45 -31.17 8.34
CA ILE A 81 10.84 -31.40 8.75
C ILE A 81 11.16 -32.88 8.50
N VAL A 82 12.20 -33.13 7.70
CA VAL A 82 12.61 -34.49 7.31
C VAL A 82 14.09 -34.66 7.64
N VAL A 83 14.42 -35.71 8.41
CA VAL A 83 15.80 -36.12 8.68
C VAL A 83 16.11 -37.35 7.85
N LEU A 84 17.15 -37.27 7.04
CA LEU A 84 17.60 -38.33 6.14
C LEU A 84 18.95 -38.89 6.59
N SER A 85 19.14 -40.20 6.45
CA SER A 85 20.44 -40.85 6.60
C SER A 85 21.38 -40.50 5.45
N THR A 86 22.66 -40.86 5.56
CA THR A 86 23.64 -40.73 4.45
C THR A 86 23.26 -41.53 3.21
N ARG A 87 22.37 -42.53 3.34
CA ARG A 87 21.85 -43.34 2.24
C ARG A 87 20.55 -42.79 1.64
N GLY A 88 20.03 -41.68 2.19
CA GLY A 88 18.76 -41.09 1.77
C GLY A 88 17.51 -41.72 2.39
N GLU A 89 17.67 -42.64 3.35
CA GLU A 89 16.55 -43.23 4.08
C GLU A 89 15.95 -42.20 5.04
N LYS A 90 14.62 -42.08 5.07
CA LYS A 90 13.93 -41.20 6.02
C LYS A 90 14.03 -41.78 7.44
N LEU A 91 14.77 -41.09 8.31
CA LEU A 91 14.90 -41.45 9.71
C LEU A 91 13.77 -40.86 10.54
N ILE A 92 13.40 -39.60 10.26
CA ILE A 92 12.30 -38.88 10.92
C ILE A 92 11.58 -38.06 9.85
N GLU A 93 10.24 -38.06 9.90
CA GLU A 93 9.40 -37.23 9.02
C GLU A 93 8.25 -36.63 9.84
N LYS A 94 8.15 -35.30 9.81
CA LYS A 94 7.02 -34.56 10.36
C LYS A 94 6.46 -33.69 9.25
N ASN A 95 5.17 -33.85 8.99
CA ASN A 95 4.46 -33.14 7.93
C ASN A 95 3.15 -32.57 8.50
N LEU A 96 2.84 -31.33 8.17
CA LEU A 96 1.54 -30.73 8.42
C LEU A 96 0.65 -31.01 7.21
N ALA A 97 -0.58 -31.47 7.45
CA ALA A 97 -1.56 -31.60 6.39
C ALA A 97 -1.80 -30.21 5.75
N LEU A 98 -1.96 -30.19 4.42
CA LEU A 98 -2.26 -28.97 3.67
C LEU A 98 -3.61 -28.41 4.14
N ALA A 99 -3.56 -27.45 5.05
CA ALA A 99 -4.73 -26.71 5.49
C ALA A 99 -5.02 -25.58 4.47
N PRO A 100 -6.30 -25.27 4.20
CA PRO A 100 -6.64 -24.14 3.35
C PRO A 100 -6.04 -22.86 3.94
N ALA A 101 -5.53 -21.99 3.06
CA ALA A 101 -5.02 -20.70 3.47
C ALA A 101 -6.11 -19.96 4.24
N SER A 102 -5.75 -19.42 5.39
CA SER A 102 -6.68 -18.68 6.28
C SER A 102 -7.01 -17.27 5.78
N VAL A 103 -6.81 -17.03 4.49
CA VAL A 103 -7.02 -15.77 3.78
C VAL A 103 -7.84 -16.05 2.52
N PRO A 104 -8.52 -15.05 1.94
CA PRO A 104 -9.29 -15.24 0.71
C PRO A 104 -8.45 -15.83 -0.43
N VAL A 105 -9.04 -16.75 -1.21
CA VAL A 105 -8.33 -17.48 -2.28
C VAL A 105 -7.75 -16.52 -3.33
N TRP A 106 -8.51 -15.49 -3.72
CA TRP A 106 -8.05 -14.50 -4.70
C TRP A 106 -6.75 -13.82 -4.27
N PHE A 107 -6.54 -13.62 -2.97
CA PHE A 107 -5.35 -12.94 -2.46
C PHE A 107 -4.09 -13.80 -2.66
N THR A 108 -4.22 -15.11 -2.45
CA THR A 108 -3.13 -16.07 -2.69
C THR A 108 -2.78 -16.21 -4.17
N GLN A 109 -3.74 -15.95 -5.07
CA GLN A 109 -3.52 -15.98 -6.52
C GLN A 109 -2.82 -14.72 -7.01
N VAL A 110 -3.16 -13.54 -6.46
CA VAL A 110 -2.54 -12.27 -6.81
C VAL A 110 -1.12 -12.16 -6.23
N PHE A 111 -0.91 -12.65 -5.01
CA PHE A 111 0.38 -12.59 -4.31
C PHE A 111 0.92 -13.99 -4.00
N PRO A 112 1.26 -14.82 -5.00
CA PRO A 112 1.69 -16.18 -4.77
C PRO A 112 2.98 -16.21 -3.95
N MET A 113 3.01 -16.98 -2.88
CA MET A 113 4.21 -17.30 -2.10
C MET A 113 4.57 -18.76 -2.29
N HIS A 114 5.86 -19.04 -2.38
CA HIS A 114 6.39 -20.39 -2.45
C HIS A 114 6.74 -20.86 -1.04
N ALA A 115 6.56 -22.14 -0.75
CA ALA A 115 7.05 -22.78 0.47
C ALA A 115 8.53 -23.13 0.26
N PRO A 116 9.50 -22.32 0.76
CA PRO A 116 10.91 -22.63 0.55
C PRO A 116 11.30 -23.83 1.40
N SER A 117 12.15 -24.68 0.82
CA SER A 117 12.83 -25.76 1.53
C SER A 117 14.31 -25.42 1.67
N ALA A 118 14.86 -25.63 2.85
CA ALA A 118 16.27 -25.46 3.15
C ALA A 118 16.84 -26.77 3.70
N GLU A 119 18.14 -27.01 3.46
CA GLU A 119 18.82 -28.19 3.96
C GLU A 119 20.08 -27.84 4.75
N SER A 120 20.45 -28.74 5.67
CA SER A 120 21.72 -28.67 6.38
C SER A 120 22.25 -30.08 6.64
N LEU A 121 23.58 -30.21 6.59
CA LEU A 121 24.26 -31.46 6.91
C LEU A 121 24.28 -31.69 8.41
N ILE A 122 24.12 -32.95 8.81
CA ILE A 122 24.31 -33.37 10.19
C ILE A 122 25.67 -34.07 10.25
N THR A 123 26.62 -33.50 10.98
CA THR A 123 27.99 -34.00 11.06
C THR A 123 28.46 -34.18 12.51
N LYS A 124 29.31 -35.17 12.75
CA LYS A 124 30.07 -35.35 13.99
C LYS A 124 31.55 -35.31 13.65
N GLY A 125 32.19 -34.16 13.85
CA GLY A 125 33.52 -33.90 13.30
C GLY A 125 33.50 -33.98 11.76
N TRP A 126 34.34 -34.84 11.18
CA TRP A 126 34.42 -35.06 9.73
C TRP A 126 33.42 -36.09 9.19
N GLN A 127 32.70 -36.80 10.07
CA GLN A 127 31.77 -37.83 9.65
C GLN A 127 30.38 -37.23 9.41
N GLN A 128 29.88 -37.36 8.18
CA GLN A 128 28.48 -37.06 7.87
C GLN A 128 27.58 -38.19 8.41
N LEU A 129 26.58 -37.82 9.19
CA LEU A 129 25.58 -38.72 9.77
C LEU A 129 24.27 -38.70 8.96
N GLY A 130 24.01 -37.60 8.25
CA GLY A 130 22.79 -37.42 7.46
C GLY A 130 22.61 -35.98 7.02
N ARG A 131 21.37 -35.62 6.70
CA ARG A 131 20.94 -34.23 6.45
C ARG A 131 19.54 -34.00 6.97
N VAL A 132 19.24 -32.76 7.33
CA VAL A 132 17.90 -32.30 7.70
C VAL A 132 17.39 -31.36 6.62
N ILE A 133 16.13 -31.54 6.22
CA ILE A 133 15.42 -30.71 5.26
C ILE A 133 14.23 -30.09 6.00
N VAL A 134 14.13 -28.76 5.95
CA VAL A 134 13.07 -27.99 6.59
C VAL A 134 12.33 -27.21 5.52
N THR A 135 11.01 -27.38 5.45
CA THR A 135 10.14 -26.66 4.53
C THR A 135 9.23 -25.73 5.31
N SER A 136 9.30 -24.43 5.04
CA SER A 136 8.47 -23.42 5.71
C SER A 136 7.03 -23.46 5.20
N HIS A 137 6.06 -23.22 6.10
CA HIS A 137 4.65 -23.14 5.75
C HIS A 137 4.25 -21.68 5.44
N PRO A 138 3.80 -21.35 4.21
CA PRO A 138 3.57 -19.96 3.80
C PRO A 138 2.33 -19.33 4.45
N ASN A 139 1.45 -20.11 5.07
CA ASN A 139 0.19 -19.59 5.63
C ASN A 139 0.38 -18.51 6.70
N PHE A 140 1.45 -18.57 7.50
CA PHE A 140 1.76 -17.49 8.44
C PHE A 140 2.09 -16.19 7.70
N ALA A 141 2.95 -16.26 6.69
CA ALA A 141 3.29 -15.12 5.85
C ALA A 141 2.07 -14.55 5.12
N TYR A 142 1.16 -15.41 4.62
CA TYR A 142 -0.10 -14.99 4.03
C TYR A 142 -1.00 -14.24 5.01
N LYS A 143 -1.19 -14.77 6.24
CA LYS A 143 -1.98 -14.08 7.28
C LYS A 143 -1.42 -12.69 7.58
N GLN A 144 -0.10 -12.61 7.75
CA GLN A 144 0.58 -11.36 8.04
C GLN A 144 0.44 -10.37 6.88
N LEU A 145 0.71 -10.81 5.64
CA LEU A 145 0.59 -9.96 4.46
C LEU A 145 -0.86 -9.47 4.28
N TRP A 146 -1.85 -10.33 4.45
CA TRP A 146 -3.27 -9.96 4.37
C TRP A 146 -3.65 -8.91 5.41
N ARG A 147 -3.24 -9.07 6.66
CA ARG A 147 -3.48 -8.09 7.72
C ARG A 147 -2.83 -6.75 7.38
N THR A 148 -1.54 -6.77 7.01
CA THR A 148 -0.80 -5.56 6.61
C THR A 148 -1.46 -4.87 5.41
N SER A 149 -1.95 -5.63 4.42
CA SER A 149 -2.68 -5.07 3.28
C SER A 149 -3.97 -4.39 3.73
N ILE A 150 -4.79 -5.02 4.57
CA ILE A 150 -6.03 -4.39 5.07
C ILE A 150 -5.73 -3.10 5.85
N GLU A 151 -4.75 -3.14 6.76
CA GLU A 151 -4.37 -1.98 7.58
C GLU A 151 -3.87 -0.81 6.70
N ALA A 152 -3.04 -1.12 5.70
CA ALA A 152 -2.54 -0.14 4.75
C ALA A 152 -3.67 0.45 3.89
N THR A 153 -4.54 -0.39 3.33
CA THR A 153 -5.67 0.04 2.51
C THR A 153 -6.64 0.91 3.31
N LEU A 154 -6.93 0.56 4.56
CA LEU A 154 -7.80 1.36 5.42
C LEU A 154 -7.19 2.73 5.72
N GLY A 155 -5.90 2.78 6.04
CA GLY A 155 -5.16 4.03 6.21
C GLY A 155 -5.19 4.91 4.96
N LEU A 156 -5.01 4.29 3.78
CA LEU A 156 -5.06 4.97 2.49
C LEU A 156 -6.44 5.53 2.18
N ILE A 157 -7.52 4.78 2.44
CA ILE A 157 -8.90 5.27 2.28
C ILE A 157 -9.15 6.49 3.15
N VAL A 158 -8.73 6.45 4.43
CA VAL A 158 -8.87 7.59 5.34
C VAL A 158 -8.09 8.81 4.81
N LEU A 159 -6.83 8.60 4.41
CA LEU A 159 -6.00 9.66 3.84
C LEU A 159 -6.63 10.26 2.57
N TYR A 160 -7.16 9.40 1.69
CA TYR A 160 -7.83 9.83 0.48
C TYR A 160 -9.07 10.67 0.79
N MET A 161 -9.92 10.25 1.72
CA MET A 161 -11.10 11.02 2.13
C MET A 161 -10.72 12.38 2.72
N LEU A 162 -9.70 12.44 3.57
CA LEU A 162 -9.18 13.70 4.11
C LEU A 162 -8.64 14.61 3.01
N SER A 163 -7.94 14.05 2.01
CA SER A 163 -7.44 14.80 0.87
C SER A 163 -8.57 15.37 0.03
N LEU A 164 -9.67 14.64 -0.19
CA LEU A 164 -10.83 15.13 -0.94
C LEU A 164 -11.48 16.32 -0.25
N LEU A 165 -11.63 16.25 1.07
CA LEU A 165 -12.12 17.38 1.87
C LEU A 165 -11.19 18.59 1.77
N ALA A 166 -9.87 18.36 1.85
CA ALA A 166 -8.87 19.41 1.70
C ALA A 166 -8.91 20.06 0.31
N ILE A 167 -8.96 19.27 -0.76
CA ILE A 167 -9.07 19.73 -2.15
C ILE A 167 -10.39 20.48 -2.34
N HIS A 168 -11.51 19.96 -1.84
CA HIS A 168 -12.81 20.63 -1.89
C HIS A 168 -12.75 22.01 -1.23
N ALA A 169 -12.21 22.10 -0.01
CA ALA A 169 -12.08 23.33 0.74
C ALA A 169 -11.10 24.32 0.07
N PHE A 170 -10.01 23.83 -0.51
CA PHE A 170 -9.06 24.64 -1.25
C PHE A 170 -9.69 25.22 -2.52
N LEU A 171 -10.28 24.37 -3.35
CA LEU A 171 -10.83 24.75 -4.64
C LEU A 171 -12.07 25.64 -4.50
N SER A 172 -12.92 25.39 -3.50
CA SER A 172 -14.06 26.25 -3.19
C SER A 172 -13.63 27.65 -2.75
N ARG A 173 -12.53 27.80 -2.01
CA ARG A 173 -11.98 29.12 -1.64
C ARG A 173 -11.34 29.84 -2.82
N VAL A 174 -10.54 29.13 -3.63
CA VAL A 174 -9.79 29.73 -4.74
C VAL A 174 -10.70 30.12 -5.92
N LEU A 175 -11.69 29.29 -6.25
CA LEU A 175 -12.58 29.53 -7.40
C LEU A 175 -13.84 30.32 -7.06
N ARG A 176 -14.11 30.66 -5.79
CA ARG A 176 -15.27 31.49 -5.44
C ARG A 176 -15.32 32.81 -6.22
N PRO A 177 -14.22 33.58 -6.37
CA PRO A 177 -14.27 34.86 -7.09
C PRO A 177 -14.53 34.72 -8.60
N LEU A 178 -14.31 33.53 -9.19
CA LEU A 178 -14.69 33.29 -10.59
C LEU A 178 -16.20 33.31 -10.79
N LYS A 179 -16.99 32.82 -9.82
CA LYS A 179 -18.45 32.94 -9.87
C LYS A 179 -18.90 34.39 -9.73
N ASP A 180 -18.24 35.16 -8.88
CA ASP A 180 -18.54 36.58 -8.70
C ASP A 180 -18.22 37.38 -9.99
N ILE A 181 -17.14 37.03 -10.68
CA ILE A 181 -16.80 37.57 -12.01
C ILE A 181 -17.89 37.25 -13.05
N GLU A 182 -18.33 35.99 -13.13
CA GLU A 182 -19.37 35.56 -14.07
C GLU A 182 -20.69 36.32 -13.84
N GLN A 183 -21.08 36.52 -12.57
CA GLN A 183 -22.28 37.26 -12.21
C GLN A 183 -22.19 38.74 -12.60
N VAL A 184 -21.07 39.42 -12.31
CA VAL A 184 -20.90 40.83 -12.67
C VAL A 184 -20.81 41.02 -14.18
N ALA A 185 -20.17 40.11 -14.90
CA ALA A 185 -20.16 40.15 -16.37
C ALA A 185 -21.57 40.07 -16.95
N HIS A 186 -22.44 39.22 -16.40
CA HIS A 186 -23.85 39.16 -16.77
C HIS A 186 -24.62 40.45 -16.39
N ALA A 187 -24.42 40.99 -15.18
CA ALA A 187 -25.06 42.22 -14.72
C ALA A 187 -24.73 43.42 -15.63
N ILE A 188 -23.48 43.54 -16.08
CA ILE A 188 -23.06 44.58 -17.03
C ILE A 188 -23.86 44.48 -18.35
N SER A 189 -24.17 43.27 -18.82
CA SER A 189 -25.01 43.06 -20.00
C SER A 189 -26.44 43.56 -19.81
N GLU A 190 -26.92 43.61 -18.57
CA GLU A 190 -28.24 44.13 -18.19
C GLU A 190 -28.18 45.62 -17.78
N ARG A 191 -27.06 46.31 -18.06
CA ARG A 191 -26.77 47.71 -17.67
C ARG A 191 -26.72 47.92 -16.15
N ASP A 192 -26.49 46.86 -15.39
CA ASP A 192 -26.22 46.92 -13.95
C ASP A 192 -24.69 46.88 -13.70
N PHE A 193 -24.11 48.06 -13.50
CA PHE A 193 -22.66 48.27 -13.39
C PHE A 193 -22.13 48.03 -11.97
N GLN A 194 -22.49 46.90 -11.36
CA GLN A 194 -21.96 46.53 -10.05
C GLN A 194 -20.45 46.24 -10.12
N GLN A 195 -19.77 46.41 -8.99
CA GLN A 195 -18.37 46.07 -8.83
C GLN A 195 -18.20 44.83 -7.95
N ILE A 196 -17.23 43.98 -8.30
CA ILE A 196 -16.85 42.81 -7.54
C ILE A 196 -16.13 43.27 -6.26
N LYS A 197 -16.73 43.01 -5.10
CA LYS A 197 -16.18 43.38 -3.78
C LYS A 197 -15.15 42.38 -3.25
N THR A 198 -15.22 41.13 -3.70
CA THR A 198 -14.35 40.04 -3.26
C THR A 198 -12.99 40.13 -3.95
N LEU A 199 -11.96 40.53 -3.20
CA LEU A 199 -10.58 40.57 -3.70
C LEU A 199 -9.91 39.19 -3.53
N PRO A 200 -9.55 38.50 -4.62
CA PRO A 200 -8.88 37.19 -4.55
C PRO A 200 -7.47 37.32 -3.98
N ARG A 201 -7.00 36.26 -3.30
CA ARG A 201 -5.57 36.15 -2.91
C ARG A 201 -4.66 35.75 -4.07
N ALA A 202 -5.16 34.93 -5.00
CA ALA A 202 -4.40 34.53 -6.19
C ALA A 202 -4.13 35.77 -7.06
N ARG A 203 -2.86 36.04 -7.37
CA ARG A 203 -2.43 37.25 -8.10
C ARG A 203 -3.05 37.34 -9.49
N GLU A 204 -3.20 36.19 -10.14
CA GLU A 204 -3.81 36.02 -11.46
C GLU A 204 -5.27 36.46 -11.40
N LEU A 205 -6.03 35.93 -10.42
CA LEU A 205 -7.45 36.25 -10.27
C LEU A 205 -7.67 37.70 -9.81
N LEU A 206 -6.79 38.23 -8.96
CA LEU A 206 -6.81 39.62 -8.53
C LEU A 206 -6.63 40.59 -9.72
N SER A 207 -5.72 40.26 -10.64
CA SER A 207 -5.50 41.06 -11.85
C SER A 207 -6.76 41.11 -12.72
N VAL A 208 -7.46 39.99 -12.86
CA VAL A 208 -8.72 39.89 -13.60
C VAL A 208 -9.83 40.70 -12.93
N VAL A 209 -10.03 40.55 -11.62
CA VAL A 209 -11.05 41.32 -10.86
C VAL A 209 -10.83 42.82 -11.01
N LYS A 210 -9.58 43.30 -10.90
CA LYS A 210 -9.24 44.72 -11.09
C LYS A 210 -9.56 45.21 -12.49
N ALA A 211 -9.26 44.41 -13.52
CA ALA A 211 -9.56 44.77 -14.90
C ALA A 211 -11.06 44.90 -15.16
N ILE A 212 -11.87 43.95 -14.67
CA ILE A 212 -13.35 44.01 -14.81
C ILE A 212 -13.94 45.19 -14.05
N ASN A 213 -13.53 45.44 -12.81
CA ASN A 213 -14.02 46.59 -12.05
C ASN A 213 -13.67 47.92 -12.73
N SER A 214 -12.45 48.05 -13.29
CA SER A 214 -12.03 49.22 -14.05
C SER A 214 -12.87 49.42 -15.33
N MET A 215 -13.13 48.34 -16.06
CA MET A 215 -13.97 48.37 -17.26
C MET A 215 -15.42 48.77 -16.94
N SER A 216 -16.02 48.16 -15.91
CA SER A 216 -17.39 48.47 -15.45
C SER A 216 -17.53 49.96 -15.10
N ALA A 217 -16.56 50.50 -14.34
CA ALA A 217 -16.55 51.91 -13.95
C ALA A 217 -16.43 52.86 -15.16
N LYS A 218 -15.58 52.52 -16.15
CA LYS A 218 -15.44 53.33 -17.37
C LYS A 218 -16.70 53.32 -18.24
N LEU A 219 -17.32 52.15 -18.41
CA LEU A 219 -18.53 52.01 -19.22
C LEU A 219 -19.71 52.77 -18.59
N PHE A 220 -19.87 52.69 -17.27
CA PHE A 220 -20.84 53.50 -16.53
C PHE A 220 -20.61 55.01 -16.76
N ALA A 221 -19.36 55.47 -16.70
CA ALA A 221 -19.03 56.88 -16.91
C ALA A 221 -19.35 57.36 -18.33
N ILE A 222 -19.10 56.54 -19.36
CA ILE A 222 -19.43 56.86 -20.76
C ILE A 222 -20.94 56.99 -20.94
N ILE A 223 -21.71 56.01 -20.45
CA ILE A 223 -23.17 56.02 -20.58
C ILE A 223 -23.78 57.20 -19.80
N ALA A 224 -23.29 57.47 -18.59
CA ALA A 224 -23.75 58.62 -17.79
C ALA A 224 -23.46 59.96 -18.50
N HIS A 225 -22.33 60.05 -19.21
CA HIS A 225 -21.98 61.23 -19.99
C HIS A 225 -22.91 61.42 -21.21
N GLU A 226 -23.21 60.35 -21.95
CA GLU A 226 -24.12 60.42 -23.10
C GLU A 226 -25.55 60.78 -22.70
N VAL A 227 -26.07 60.21 -21.60
CA VAL A 227 -27.41 60.58 -21.09
C VAL A 227 -27.49 62.06 -20.73
N LYS A 228 -26.41 62.61 -20.16
CA LYS A 228 -26.33 64.03 -19.77
C LYS A 228 -26.18 64.99 -20.96
N GLN A 229 -25.74 64.52 -22.12
CA GLN A 229 -25.71 65.31 -23.36
C GLN A 229 -27.01 65.22 -24.16
N ALA A 230 -27.82 64.19 -23.92
CA ALA A 230 -29.11 63.98 -24.57
C ALA A 230 -30.31 64.61 -23.82
N THR A 231 -30.08 65.17 -22.63
CA THR A 231 -31.06 65.92 -21.83
C THR A 231 -30.77 67.41 -21.86
#